data_AF-A0A3Q2D6L6-F1
#
_entry.id   AF-A0A3Q2D6L6-F1
#
_cell.length_a   1.000
_cell.length_b   1.000
_cell.length_c   1.000
_cell.angle_alpha   90.00
_cell.angle_beta   90.00
_cell.angle_gamma   90.00
#
_symmetry.space_group_name_H-M   'P 1'
#
loop_
_entity.id
_entity.type
_entity.pdbx_description
1 polymer ?
#
loop_
_entity_poly.entity_id
_entity_poly.type
_entity_poly.pdbx_seq_one_letter_code
_entity_poly.pdbx_strand_id
1 'polypeptide(L)'
;MFDDSPPPPPPPVDYEEEDAAVVQYDDPYADGDPQWAPKSYKEKVVAIYDYTKDKDDELTFMEGAIIYVVKKNDDGWYEGVCNGVTGLFPGNYVESIMHYAE
;
A
#
# COMPACT_ATOMS: atom_id res chain seq x y z
N MET A 1 -50.59 21.31 8.74
CA MET A 1 -49.77 20.11 8.98
C MET A 1 -48.58 20.25 8.04
N PHE A 2 -47.39 20.35 8.61
CA PHE A 2 -46.16 20.63 7.86
C PHE A 2 -45.79 19.36 7.08
N ASP A 3 -45.85 19.44 5.75
CA ASP A 3 -45.24 18.45 4.88
C ASP A 3 -43.75 18.79 4.80
N ASP A 4 -42.98 18.30 5.78
CA ASP A 4 -41.52 18.39 5.79
C ASP A 4 -40.99 17.19 4.99
N SER A 5 -41.17 17.24 3.68
CA SER A 5 -40.54 16.29 2.76
C SER A 5 -39.02 16.53 2.78
N PRO A 6 -38.19 15.50 3.05
CA PRO A 6 -36.74 15.65 3.06
C PRO A 6 -36.23 16.09 1.66
N PRO A 7 -35.12 16.85 1.59
CA PRO A 7 -34.55 17.26 0.32
C PRO A 7 -34.19 16.04 -0.54
N PRO A 8 -34.23 16.15 -1.87
CA PRO A 8 -33.86 15.07 -2.77
C PRO A 8 -32.41 14.61 -2.48
N PRO A 9 -32.08 13.33 -2.73
CA PRO A 9 -30.71 12.87 -2.64
C PRO A 9 -29.81 13.72 -3.54
N PRO A 10 -28.52 13.92 -3.17
CA PRO A 10 -27.57 14.58 -4.05
C PRO A 10 -27.56 13.86 -5.42
N PRO A 11 -27.25 14.59 -6.52
CA PRO A 11 -27.06 13.94 -7.82
C PRO A 11 -26.03 12.81 -7.67
N PRO A 12 -26.06 11.78 -8.55
CA PRO A 12 -24.94 10.86 -8.62
C PRO A 12 -23.71 11.72 -8.79
N VAL A 13 -22.78 11.61 -7.84
CA VAL A 13 -21.41 12.04 -8.09
C VAL A 13 -21.05 11.36 -9.40
N ASP A 14 -20.89 12.14 -10.47
CA ASP A 14 -20.07 11.75 -11.59
C ASP A 14 -18.73 11.39 -10.94
N TYR A 15 -18.53 10.09 -10.71
CA TYR A 15 -17.23 9.53 -10.40
C TYR A 15 -16.44 9.69 -11.70
N GLU A 16 -16.01 10.93 -11.96
CA GLU A 16 -14.91 11.18 -12.87
C GLU A 16 -13.73 10.39 -12.30
N GLU A 17 -13.43 9.32 -13.02
CA GLU A 17 -12.29 8.40 -12.90
C GLU A 17 -10.98 9.16 -13.17
N GLU A 18 -10.71 10.24 -12.44
CA GLU A 18 -9.52 11.10 -12.59
C GLU A 18 -9.27 11.76 -11.22
N ASP A 19 -8.68 11.08 -10.25
CA ASP A 19 -7.23 11.00 -10.14
C ASP A 19 -6.93 9.70 -9.40
N ALA A 20 -6.55 8.66 -10.14
CA ALA A 20 -5.62 7.70 -9.59
C ALA A 20 -4.34 8.47 -9.31
N ALA A 21 -4.33 9.20 -8.19
CA ALA A 21 -3.16 9.80 -7.60
C ALA A 21 -2.26 8.62 -7.22
N VAL A 22 -1.56 8.08 -8.22
CA VAL A 22 -0.15 7.79 -8.04
C VAL A 22 0.46 9.12 -7.65
N VAL A 23 0.33 9.46 -6.36
CA VAL A 23 1.27 10.32 -5.69
C VAL A 23 2.60 9.72 -6.07
N GLN A 24 3.26 10.31 -7.06
CA GLN A 24 4.68 10.17 -7.24
C GLN A 24 5.20 10.77 -5.95
N TYR A 25 5.35 9.92 -4.93
CA TYR A 25 6.14 10.26 -3.78
C TYR A 25 7.52 10.49 -4.43
N ASP A 26 7.92 11.74 -4.59
CA ASP A 26 9.33 12.05 -4.69
C ASP A 26 9.87 11.72 -3.29
N ASP A 27 10.11 10.42 -3.01
CA ASP A 27 10.87 10.03 -1.82
C ASP A 27 12.25 10.67 -2.05
N PRO A 28 12.68 11.63 -1.22
CA PRO A 28 14.05 12.14 -1.29
C PRO A 28 15.09 11.04 -0.99
N TYR A 29 14.64 9.85 -0.61
CA TYR A 29 15.44 8.64 -0.40
C TYR A 29 15.43 7.66 -1.61
N ALA A 30 14.72 7.97 -2.70
CA ALA A 30 14.61 7.09 -3.86
C ALA A 30 15.93 6.97 -4.66
N ASP A 31 16.86 7.93 -4.53
CA ASP A 31 18.20 7.85 -5.13
C ASP A 31 19.03 6.66 -4.60
N GLY A 32 18.62 6.04 -3.49
CA GLY A 32 19.23 4.82 -2.94
C GLY A 32 18.50 3.52 -3.26
N ASP A 33 17.37 3.57 -3.99
CA ASP A 33 16.58 2.37 -4.25
C ASP A 33 17.28 1.44 -5.28
N PRO A 34 17.22 0.12 -5.07
CA PRO A 34 17.78 -0.83 -6.02
C PRO A 34 17.01 -0.82 -7.34
N GLN A 35 17.67 -1.17 -8.45
CA GLN A 35 17.06 -1.15 -9.79
C GLN A 35 15.80 -2.05 -9.92
N TRP A 36 15.69 -3.09 -9.08
CA TRP A 36 14.52 -3.95 -9.07
C TRP A 36 13.31 -3.34 -8.36
N ALA A 37 13.49 -2.24 -7.63
CA ALA A 37 12.41 -1.58 -6.91
C ALA A 37 11.35 -1.08 -7.91
N PRO A 38 10.06 -1.22 -7.57
CA PRO A 38 9.00 -0.68 -8.41
C PRO A 38 9.09 0.85 -8.45
N LYS A 39 8.85 1.43 -9.64
CA LYS A 39 8.79 2.89 -9.80
C LYS A 39 7.56 3.55 -9.20
N SER A 40 6.55 2.75 -8.90
CA SER A 40 5.28 3.19 -8.31
C SER A 40 4.89 2.21 -7.22
N TYR A 41 4.74 2.73 -6.01
CA TYR A 41 4.30 2.03 -4.82
C TYR A 41 3.54 3.02 -3.92
N LYS A 42 2.71 2.51 -3.02
CA LYS A 42 1.96 3.31 -2.04
C LYS A 42 2.84 3.75 -0.88
N GLU A 43 3.65 2.84 -0.34
CA GLU A 43 4.60 3.16 0.74
C GLU A 43 5.73 2.13 0.83
N LYS A 44 6.82 2.50 1.51
CA LYS A 44 7.86 1.58 1.96
C LYS A 44 7.58 1.14 3.40
N VAL A 45 7.70 -0.15 3.63
CA VAL A 45 7.58 -0.75 4.95
C VAL A 45 8.81 -1.59 5.27
N VAL A 46 9.09 -1.75 6.56
CA VAL A 46 10.11 -2.66 7.08
C VAL A 46 9.42 -3.85 7.72
N ALA A 47 9.88 -5.07 7.44
CA ALA A 47 9.42 -6.26 8.14
C ALA A 47 9.88 -6.23 9.60
N ILE A 48 8.93 -6.41 10.52
CA ILE A 48 9.21 -6.51 11.96
C ILE A 48 9.21 -7.96 12.46
N TYR A 49 8.88 -8.91 11.58
CA TYR A 49 8.99 -10.36 11.81
C TYR A 49 9.37 -11.07 10.52
N ASP A 50 9.94 -12.26 10.63
CA ASP A 50 10.13 -13.18 9.51
C ASP A 50 8.77 -13.67 8.97
N TYR A 51 8.67 -13.85 7.65
CA TYR A 51 7.51 -14.47 7.01
C TYR A 51 7.95 -15.45 5.93
N THR A 52 7.39 -16.65 5.96
CA THR A 52 7.60 -17.68 4.93
C THR A 52 6.28 -17.93 4.22
N LYS A 53 6.33 -17.93 2.88
CA LYS A 53 5.14 -18.14 2.05
C LYS A 53 4.48 -19.48 2.36
N ASP A 54 3.15 -19.48 2.48
CA ASP A 54 2.34 -20.70 2.52
C ASP A 54 1.83 -21.06 1.11
N LYS A 55 1.55 -20.04 0.29
CA LYS A 55 1.11 -20.17 -1.10
C LYS A 55 2.09 -19.55 -2.08
N ASP A 56 2.03 -19.97 -3.34
CA ASP A 56 2.97 -19.51 -4.37
C ASP A 56 2.84 -18.03 -4.76
N ASP A 57 1.70 -17.41 -4.46
CA ASP A 57 1.44 -15.98 -4.64
C ASP A 57 1.87 -15.12 -3.45
N GLU A 58 2.41 -15.73 -2.39
CA GLU A 58 2.88 -15.02 -1.19
C GLU A 58 4.41 -14.79 -1.20
N LEU A 59 4.85 -13.75 -0.50
CA LEU A 59 6.27 -13.43 -0.33
C LEU A 59 6.93 -14.28 0.75
N THR A 60 8.25 -14.34 0.70
CA THR A 60 9.10 -14.81 1.81
C THR A 60 10.15 -13.74 2.08
N PHE A 61 10.29 -13.33 3.33
CA PHE A 61 11.22 -12.28 3.76
C PHE A 61 11.63 -12.47 5.22
N MET A 62 12.71 -11.81 5.60
CA MET A 62 13.23 -11.79 6.97
C MET A 62 12.89 -10.46 7.65
N GLU A 63 12.89 -10.45 8.98
CA GLU A 63 12.89 -9.23 9.79
C GLU A 63 13.95 -8.26 9.29
N GLY A 64 13.58 -6.97 9.19
CA GLY A 64 14.40 -5.91 8.64
C GLY A 64 14.33 -5.76 7.11
N ALA A 65 13.66 -6.67 6.39
CA ALA A 65 13.50 -6.53 4.94
C ALA A 65 12.67 -5.29 4.56
N ILE A 66 13.11 -4.58 3.52
CA ILE A 66 12.35 -3.47 2.94
C ILE A 66 11.41 -4.01 1.88
N ILE A 67 10.13 -3.69 2.02
CA ILE A 67 9.08 -4.11 1.10
C ILE A 67 8.39 -2.85 0.54
N TYR A 68 8.24 -2.82 -0.77
CA TYR A 68 7.57 -1.75 -1.49
C TYR A 68 6.11 -2.15 -1.68
N VAL A 69 5.19 -1.54 -0.91
CA VAL A 69 3.77 -1.90 -0.93
C VAL A 69 3.12 -1.32 -2.17
N VAL A 70 2.61 -2.16 -3.07
CA VAL A 70 1.90 -1.71 -4.28
C VAL A 70 0.39 -1.66 -4.05
N LYS A 71 -0.14 -2.52 -3.18
CA LYS A 71 -1.57 -2.57 -2.85
C LYS A 71 -1.80 -3.00 -1.40
N LYS A 72 -2.83 -2.44 -0.78
CA LYS A 72 -3.37 -2.88 0.51
C LYS A 72 -4.79 -3.37 0.27
N ASN A 73 -5.06 -4.64 0.56
CA ASN A 73 -6.40 -5.21 0.48
C ASN A 73 -7.12 -5.02 1.82
N ASP A 74 -8.46 -5.04 1.78
CA ASP A 74 -9.30 -4.82 2.96
C ASP A 74 -9.31 -6.02 3.94
N ASP A 75 -8.76 -7.16 3.53
CA ASP A 75 -8.62 -8.37 4.35
C ASP A 75 -7.35 -8.38 5.22
N GLY A 76 -6.57 -7.30 5.20
CA GLY A 76 -5.32 -7.16 5.94
C GLY A 76 -4.09 -7.71 5.20
N TRP A 77 -4.24 -8.22 3.98
CA TRP A 77 -3.13 -8.63 3.14
C TRP A 77 -2.66 -7.51 2.22
N TYR A 78 -1.35 -7.35 2.13
CA TYR A 78 -0.72 -6.37 1.25
C TYR A 78 -0.06 -7.11 0.09
N GLU A 79 -0.05 -6.47 -1.08
CA GLU A 79 0.77 -6.87 -2.21
C GLU A 79 1.97 -5.95 -2.24
N GLY A 80 3.17 -6.51 -2.37
CA GLY A 80 4.39 -5.73 -2.43
C GLY A 80 5.52 -6.40 -3.18
N VAL A 81 6.60 -5.65 -3.35
CA VAL A 81 7.82 -6.12 -4.01
C VAL A 81 8.96 -6.17 -3.00
N CYS A 82 9.64 -7.30 -2.91
CA CYS A 82 10.81 -7.52 -2.08
C CYS A 82 11.85 -8.30 -2.88
N ASN A 83 13.09 -7.81 -2.96
CA ASN A 83 14.18 -8.44 -3.73
C ASN A 83 13.79 -8.76 -5.20
N GLY A 84 12.99 -7.90 -5.82
CA GLY A 84 12.48 -8.06 -7.18
C GLY A 84 11.38 -9.12 -7.36
N VAL A 85 10.89 -9.71 -6.27
CA VAL A 85 9.76 -10.65 -6.27
C VAL A 85 8.51 -9.93 -5.79
N THR A 86 7.41 -10.09 -6.52
CA THR A 86 6.08 -9.59 -6.13
C THR A 86 5.27 -10.70 -5.48
N GLY A 87 4.53 -10.37 -4.43
CA GLY A 87 3.60 -11.29 -3.79
C GLY A 87 2.83 -10.68 -2.64
N LEU A 88 1.95 -11.50 -2.08
CA LEU A 88 1.10 -11.18 -0.94
C LEU A 88 1.82 -11.43 0.39
N PHE A 89 1.52 -10.62 1.39
CA PHE A 89 1.99 -10.81 2.76
C PHE A 89 1.06 -10.16 3.79
N PRO A 90 1.07 -10.62 5.04
CA PRO A 90 0.23 -10.05 6.10
C PRO A 90 0.71 -8.65 6.51
N GLY A 91 -0.19 -7.66 6.46
CA GLY A 91 0.16 -6.27 6.77
C GLY A 91 0.57 -6.01 8.22
N ASN A 92 0.24 -6.90 9.15
CA ASN A 92 0.65 -6.79 10.56
C ASN A 92 2.07 -7.32 10.83
N TYR A 93 2.80 -7.75 9.81
CA TYR A 93 4.21 -8.18 9.90
C TYR A 93 5.19 -7.07 9.55
N VAL A 94 4.69 -5.86 9.27
CA VAL A 94 5.48 -4.75 8.78
C VAL A 94 5.11 -3.44 9.48
N GLU A 95 6.03 -2.49 9.49
CA GLU A 95 5.81 -1.11 9.94
C GLU A 95 6.22 -0.11 8.86
N SER A 96 5.50 1.01 8.77
CA SER A 96 5.81 2.08 7.81
C SER A 96 7.11 2.79 8.21
N ILE A 97 8.05 2.92 7.26
CA ILE A 97 9.37 3.52 7.52
C ILE A 97 9.28 5.03 7.85
N MET A 98 8.19 5.68 7.45
CA MET A 98 7.94 7.10 7.70
C MET A 98 7.73 7.45 9.19
N HIS A 99 7.62 6.47 10.10
CA HIS A 99 7.36 6.74 11.53
C HIS A 99 8.61 7.06 12.37
N TYR A 100 9.83 7.00 11.82
CA TYR A 100 11.07 7.19 12.60
C TYR A 100 11.60 8.64 12.66
N ALA A 101 10.74 9.65 12.52
CA ALA A 101 11.12 11.06 12.69
C ALA A 101 10.49 11.66 13.96
N GLU A 102 10.96 11.23 15.13
CA GLU A 102 10.83 11.97 16.40
C GLU A 102 12.18 12.06 17.12
#